data_AF-A0A9E2A7V9-F1
#
_entry.id   AF-A0A9E2A7V9-F1
#
_cell.length_a   1.000
_cell.length_b   1.000
_cell.length_c   1.000
_cell.angle_alpha   90.00
_cell.angle_beta   90.00
_cell.angle_gamma   90.00
#
_symmetry.space_group_name_H-M   'P 1'
#
loop_
_entity.id
_entity.type
_entity.pdbx_description
1 polymer ?
#
loop_
_entity_poly.entity_id
_entity_poly.type
_entity_poly.pdbx_seq_one_letter_code
_entity_poly.pdbx_strand_id
1 'polypeptide(L)'
;MRIGIIGAGQLGQMLGFAARDLDIECRFLDPSPAPPASVCGEIIQRPFDDATALAELARTCDVITYEFENVPVAALQRIENDVPIYPPVDALRQAQDRLFEKQLFAALRIPLPGYHAIGTAEDVVVAADKLGLPMVVKTRRLGYDGKGQIVVREQRGVKTAWKAVGGQALIAEQWVDFDMEISAIGVRNAAGDIRTYPLTQNVHSEGILRTSTAPLDDAVLERKASGFMRSLLEHLEYVGVLALELFVRGDELLANEFAPRVHNSGHWTIEGSATSQFENHLRAVTGLPLGSTRSLGHAGMVNLIGEIPSAVRELTGVHLHDYGKTPRPGRKLGHVSVVAETAGRRDERVEGVSAIVN
;
A
#
# COMPACT_ATOMS: atom_id res chain seq x y z
N MET A 1 18.23 17.70 -8.27
CA MET A 1 18.28 16.22 -8.30
C MET A 1 17.10 15.73 -9.12
N ARG A 2 17.24 14.64 -9.86
CA ARG A 2 16.16 14.05 -10.65
C ARG A 2 15.84 12.62 -10.21
N ILE A 3 14.57 12.34 -9.97
CA ILE A 3 14.07 11.01 -9.62
C ILE A 3 13.29 10.40 -10.78
N GLY A 4 13.58 9.15 -11.09
CA GLY A 4 12.78 8.31 -11.96
C GLY A 4 11.69 7.59 -11.17
N ILE A 5 10.44 7.64 -11.59
CA ILE A 5 9.31 6.98 -10.93
C ILE A 5 8.62 6.05 -11.94
N ILE A 6 8.65 4.74 -11.69
CA ILE A 6 7.96 3.77 -12.53
C ILE A 6 6.48 3.69 -12.10
N GLY A 7 5.59 4.08 -13.01
CA GLY A 7 4.18 4.35 -12.78
C GLY A 7 3.89 5.84 -12.57
N ALA A 8 2.84 6.35 -13.22
CA ALA A 8 2.42 7.75 -13.18
C ALA A 8 0.96 7.91 -12.67
N GLY A 9 0.47 6.95 -11.91
CA GLY A 9 -0.81 6.97 -11.21
C GLY A 9 -0.92 8.05 -10.12
N GLN A 10 -1.91 7.89 -9.24
CA GLN A 10 -2.17 8.87 -8.19
C GLN A 10 -1.06 8.90 -7.13
N LEU A 11 -0.37 7.79 -6.90
CA LEU A 11 0.69 7.72 -5.91
C LEU A 11 1.92 8.48 -6.42
N GLY A 12 2.26 8.31 -7.70
CA GLY A 12 3.25 9.08 -8.44
C GLY A 12 2.88 10.56 -8.54
N GLN A 13 1.60 10.88 -8.68
CA GLN A 13 1.11 12.27 -8.65
C GLN A 13 1.37 12.92 -7.28
N MET A 14 1.02 12.24 -6.19
CA MET A 14 1.26 12.76 -4.83
C MET A 14 2.76 12.80 -4.47
N LEU A 15 3.57 11.87 -4.97
CA LEU A 15 5.03 11.98 -4.93
C LEU A 15 5.50 13.23 -5.71
N GLY A 16 5.02 13.44 -6.93
CA GLY A 16 5.39 14.60 -7.73
C GLY A 16 4.98 15.94 -7.13
N PHE A 17 3.87 16.00 -6.40
CA PHE A 17 3.51 17.19 -5.62
C PHE A 17 4.49 17.44 -4.47
N ALA A 18 4.81 16.42 -3.67
CA ALA A 18 5.79 16.55 -2.58
C ALA A 18 7.22 16.82 -3.09
N ALA A 19 7.58 16.35 -4.28
CA ALA A 19 8.90 16.56 -4.88
C ALA A 19 9.19 18.04 -5.19
N ARG A 20 8.16 18.82 -5.54
CA ARG A 20 8.29 20.24 -5.83
C ARG A 20 8.78 21.03 -4.62
N ASP A 21 8.28 20.70 -3.42
CA ASP A 21 8.67 21.36 -2.17
C ASP A 21 10.11 21.02 -1.75
N LEU A 22 10.68 19.96 -2.33
CA LEU A 22 12.06 19.48 -2.08
C LEU A 22 13.04 19.84 -3.20
N ASP A 23 12.62 20.61 -4.22
CA ASP A 23 13.43 20.91 -5.41
C ASP A 23 13.95 19.65 -6.14
N ILE A 24 13.08 18.62 -6.21
CA ILE A 24 13.34 17.36 -6.91
C ILE A 24 12.53 17.35 -8.22
N GLU A 25 13.20 17.11 -9.33
CA GLU A 25 12.57 16.92 -10.64
C GLU A 25 12.10 15.47 -10.79
N CYS A 26 10.82 15.26 -11.14
CA CYS A 26 10.26 13.93 -11.38
C CYS A 26 10.20 13.60 -12.87
N ARG A 27 10.63 12.40 -13.22
CA ARG A 27 10.42 11.78 -14.53
C ARG A 27 9.73 10.44 -14.35
N PHE A 28 8.62 10.22 -15.04
CA PHE A 28 7.79 9.05 -14.88
C PHE A 28 7.88 8.12 -16.09
N LEU A 29 7.73 6.82 -15.88
CA LEU A 29 7.51 5.82 -16.94
C LEU A 29 6.11 5.23 -16.79
N ASP A 30 5.24 5.45 -17.77
CA ASP A 30 3.87 4.92 -17.75
C ASP A 30 3.33 4.71 -19.17
N PRO A 31 2.60 3.62 -19.45
CA PRO A 31 2.06 3.38 -20.80
C PRO A 31 0.86 4.28 -21.14
N SER A 32 0.21 4.88 -20.14
CA SER A 32 -0.97 5.72 -20.34
C SER A 32 -0.60 7.04 -21.02
N PRO A 33 -1.41 7.54 -21.96
CA PRO A 33 -1.17 8.84 -22.60
C PRO A 33 -1.48 10.04 -21.70
N ALA A 34 -2.31 9.85 -20.67
CA ALA A 34 -2.73 10.92 -19.76
C ALA A 34 -2.82 10.41 -18.31
N PRO A 35 -1.70 9.98 -17.71
CA PRO A 35 -1.70 9.48 -16.34
C PRO A 35 -1.79 10.65 -15.35
N PRO A 36 -2.33 10.44 -14.13
CA PRO A 36 -2.48 11.49 -13.11
C PRO A 36 -1.22 12.32 -12.83
N ALA A 37 -0.04 11.71 -12.81
CA ALA A 37 1.22 12.38 -12.50
C ALA A 37 1.77 13.26 -13.64
N SER A 38 1.13 13.28 -14.82
CA SER A 38 1.54 14.15 -15.95
C SER A 38 1.52 15.64 -15.62
N VAL A 39 0.77 16.05 -14.57
CA VAL A 39 0.72 17.43 -14.10
C VAL A 39 1.94 17.86 -13.30
N CYS A 40 2.80 16.92 -12.89
CA CYS A 40 3.91 17.17 -11.97
C CYS A 40 5.28 16.66 -12.44
N GLY A 41 5.40 16.11 -13.65
CA GLY A 41 6.70 15.76 -14.23
C GLY A 41 6.61 15.24 -15.66
N GLU A 42 7.77 15.01 -16.26
CA GLU A 42 7.89 14.48 -17.62
C GLU A 42 7.44 13.00 -17.67
N ILE A 43 6.68 12.61 -18.71
CA ILE A 43 6.23 11.23 -18.90
C ILE A 43 6.99 10.60 -20.07
N ILE A 44 7.74 9.53 -19.81
CA ILE A 44 8.18 8.57 -20.83
C ILE A 44 7.01 7.61 -21.08
N GLN A 45 6.28 7.85 -22.17
CA GLN A 45 5.12 7.03 -22.51
C GLN A 45 5.52 5.69 -23.15
N ARG A 46 5.82 4.68 -22.33
CA ARG A 46 6.24 3.34 -22.75
C ARG A 46 5.75 2.26 -21.76
N PRO A 47 5.69 0.99 -22.17
CA PRO A 47 5.48 -0.13 -21.25
C PRO A 47 6.53 -0.16 -20.12
N PHE A 48 6.14 -0.68 -18.95
CA PHE A 48 7.01 -0.74 -17.77
C PHE A 48 8.24 -1.65 -17.94
N ASP A 49 8.24 -2.55 -18.93
CA ASP A 49 9.33 -3.46 -19.27
C ASP A 49 10.10 -3.05 -20.55
N ASP A 50 9.84 -1.85 -21.08
CA ASP A 50 10.55 -1.32 -22.25
C ASP A 50 12.01 -1.03 -21.89
N ALA A 51 12.93 -1.81 -22.47
CA ALA A 51 14.35 -1.71 -22.17
C ALA A 51 14.96 -0.35 -22.53
N THR A 52 14.44 0.33 -23.57
CA THR A 52 14.97 1.64 -23.98
C THR A 52 14.55 2.71 -22.98
N ALA A 53 13.28 2.68 -22.54
CA ALA A 53 12.76 3.60 -21.55
C ALA A 53 13.45 3.43 -20.18
N LEU A 54 13.70 2.19 -19.76
CA LEU A 54 14.40 1.88 -18.52
C LEU A 54 15.86 2.35 -18.56
N ALA A 55 16.57 2.11 -19.67
CA ALA A 55 17.91 2.62 -19.87
C ALA A 55 17.95 4.16 -19.91
N GLU A 56 16.91 4.80 -20.47
CA GLU A 56 16.79 6.25 -20.44
C GLU A 56 16.59 6.78 -19.01
N LEU A 57 15.72 6.16 -18.20
CA LEU A 57 15.58 6.52 -16.79
C LEU A 57 16.90 6.36 -16.04
N ALA A 58 17.56 5.22 -16.17
CA ALA A 58 18.82 4.93 -15.48
C ALA A 58 19.95 5.91 -15.85
N ARG A 59 19.99 6.36 -17.11
CA ARG A 59 20.98 7.34 -17.59
C ARG A 59 20.68 8.78 -17.15
N THR A 60 19.40 9.13 -16.96
CA THR A 60 18.97 10.53 -16.80
C THR A 60 18.55 10.91 -15.39
N CYS A 61 18.29 9.93 -14.52
CA CYS A 61 17.87 10.14 -13.13
C CYS A 61 18.99 9.73 -12.17
N ASP A 62 19.04 10.40 -11.01
CA ASP A 62 20.01 10.13 -9.96
C ASP A 62 19.62 8.90 -9.11
N VAL A 63 18.30 8.62 -9.04
CA VAL A 63 17.70 7.48 -8.33
C VAL A 63 16.38 7.10 -8.97
N ILE A 64 16.00 5.82 -8.88
CA ILE A 64 14.70 5.31 -9.34
C ILE A 64 13.89 4.76 -8.16
N THR A 65 12.59 5.06 -8.15
CA THR A 65 11.56 4.41 -7.32
C THR A 65 10.40 3.93 -8.17
N TYR A 66 9.41 3.28 -7.55
CA TYR A 66 8.20 2.79 -8.19
C TYR A 66 6.99 3.05 -7.31
N GLU A 67 5.84 3.37 -7.92
CA GLU A 67 4.62 3.71 -7.18
C GLU A 67 3.68 2.52 -6.94
N PHE A 68 3.93 1.35 -7.55
CA PHE A 68 3.04 0.19 -7.50
C PHE A 68 3.80 -1.14 -7.46
N GLU A 69 3.20 -2.15 -6.83
CA GLU A 69 3.85 -3.42 -6.54
C GLU A 69 3.92 -4.38 -7.72
N ASN A 70 3.30 -4.08 -8.86
CA ASN A 70 3.27 -4.99 -10.03
C ASN A 70 4.32 -4.64 -11.11
N VAL A 71 5.30 -3.78 -10.80
CA VAL A 71 6.42 -3.51 -11.71
C VAL A 71 7.17 -4.81 -11.99
N PRO A 72 7.47 -5.17 -13.25
CA PRO A 72 8.18 -6.42 -13.53
C PRO A 72 9.56 -6.45 -12.85
N VAL A 73 9.77 -7.37 -11.90
CA VAL A 73 11.05 -7.51 -11.19
C VAL A 73 12.22 -7.67 -12.16
N ALA A 74 12.05 -8.49 -13.21
CA ALA A 74 13.06 -8.70 -14.24
C ALA A 74 13.40 -7.43 -15.04
N ALA A 75 12.51 -6.44 -15.08
CA ALA A 75 12.79 -5.15 -15.71
C ALA A 75 13.71 -4.30 -14.83
N LEU A 76 13.48 -4.26 -13.50
CA LEU A 76 14.35 -3.54 -12.56
C LEU A 76 15.73 -4.17 -12.47
N GLN A 77 15.82 -5.50 -12.44
CA GLN A 77 17.10 -6.23 -12.39
C GLN A 77 18.04 -5.92 -13.57
N ARG A 78 17.50 -5.48 -14.71
CA ARG A 78 18.33 -5.11 -15.87
C ARG A 78 19.09 -3.81 -15.68
N ILE A 79 18.59 -2.91 -14.82
CA ILE A 79 19.13 -1.56 -14.63
C ILE A 79 19.60 -1.30 -13.19
N GLU A 80 19.46 -2.26 -12.28
CA GLU A 80 19.79 -2.09 -10.84
C GLU A 80 21.29 -1.85 -10.58
N ASN A 81 22.15 -2.19 -11.53
CA ASN A 81 23.59 -1.91 -11.46
C ASN A 81 23.97 -0.55 -12.08
N ASP A 82 23.06 0.08 -12.82
CA ASP A 82 23.31 1.34 -13.53
C ASP A 82 22.88 2.57 -12.72
N VAL A 83 21.87 2.42 -11.86
CA VAL A 83 21.29 3.49 -11.05
C VAL A 83 20.74 2.91 -9.74
N PRO A 84 20.83 3.62 -8.59
CA PRO A 84 20.19 3.16 -7.36
C PRO A 84 18.68 3.02 -7.54
N ILE A 85 18.13 1.87 -7.12
CA ILE A 85 16.69 1.60 -7.13
C ILE A 85 16.24 1.39 -5.69
N TYR A 86 15.29 2.20 -5.25
CA TYR A 86 14.69 2.11 -3.93
C TYR A 86 13.17 2.03 -4.01
N PRO A 87 12.52 1.16 -3.23
CA PRO A 87 13.13 0.13 -2.38
C PRO A 87 13.95 -0.92 -3.15
N PRO A 88 14.81 -1.71 -2.46
CA PRO A 88 15.56 -2.79 -3.09
C PRO A 88 14.65 -3.75 -3.87
N VAL A 89 15.13 -4.23 -5.02
CA VAL A 89 14.36 -5.10 -5.93
C VAL A 89 13.87 -6.39 -5.23
N ASP A 90 14.62 -6.90 -4.25
CA ASP A 90 14.19 -8.04 -3.46
C ASP A 90 12.92 -7.74 -2.63
N ALA A 91 12.77 -6.52 -2.09
CA ALA A 91 11.57 -6.14 -1.35
C ALA A 91 10.31 -6.19 -2.25
N LEU A 92 10.44 -5.76 -3.51
CA LEU A 92 9.38 -5.92 -4.52
C LEU A 92 9.10 -7.40 -4.80
N ARG A 93 10.15 -8.22 -4.98
CA ARG A 93 10.02 -9.67 -5.23
C ARG A 93 9.28 -10.38 -4.10
N GLN A 94 9.57 -10.03 -2.84
CA GLN A 94 8.92 -10.60 -1.66
C GLN A 94 7.44 -10.18 -1.57
N ALA A 95 7.13 -8.91 -1.85
CA ALA A 95 5.75 -8.39 -1.80
C ALA A 95 4.86 -8.90 -2.95
N GLN A 96 5.45 -9.18 -4.12
CA GLN A 96 4.68 -9.59 -5.31
C GLN A 96 4.08 -10.99 -5.22
N ASP A 97 4.55 -11.82 -4.29
CA ASP A 97 4.11 -13.20 -4.14
C ASP A 97 3.67 -13.46 -2.70
N ARG A 98 2.36 -13.68 -2.52
CA ARG A 98 1.76 -13.92 -1.20
C ARG A 98 2.42 -15.06 -0.44
N LEU A 99 2.95 -16.09 -1.12
CA LEU A 99 3.66 -17.16 -0.42
C LEU A 99 5.02 -16.69 0.12
N PHE A 100 5.77 -15.92 -0.67
CA PHE A 100 7.06 -15.37 -0.24
C PHE A 100 6.89 -14.38 0.90
N GLU A 101 5.87 -13.52 0.81
CA GLU A 101 5.48 -12.63 1.90
C GLU A 101 5.18 -13.38 3.21
N LYS A 102 4.34 -14.42 3.17
CA LYS A 102 3.99 -15.19 4.39
C LYS A 102 5.20 -15.94 4.95
N GLN A 103 6.10 -16.42 4.08
CA GLN A 103 7.38 -17.02 4.48
C GLN A 103 8.29 -15.99 5.15
N LEU A 104 8.35 -14.76 4.62
CA LEU A 104 9.11 -13.66 5.22
C LEU A 104 8.58 -13.30 6.61
N PHE A 105 7.26 -13.14 6.77
CA PHE A 105 6.67 -12.89 8.09
C PHE A 105 6.99 -14.01 9.09
N ALA A 106 6.87 -15.27 8.69
CA ALA A 106 7.22 -16.41 9.54
C ALA A 106 8.71 -16.41 9.92
N ALA A 107 9.61 -16.14 8.98
CA ALA A 107 11.05 -16.06 9.23
C ALA A 107 11.40 -14.94 10.23
N LEU A 108 10.68 -13.81 10.16
CA LEU A 108 10.82 -12.67 11.08
C LEU A 108 10.02 -12.82 12.37
N ARG A 109 9.30 -13.94 12.56
CA ARG A 109 8.42 -14.19 13.70
C ARG A 109 7.36 -13.10 13.88
N ILE A 110 6.91 -12.50 12.78
CA ILE A 110 5.75 -11.62 12.75
C ILE A 110 4.54 -12.56 12.72
N PRO A 111 3.63 -12.51 13.72
CA PRO A 111 2.48 -13.39 13.75
C PRO A 111 1.62 -13.20 12.49
N LEU A 112 1.07 -14.28 11.96
CA LEU A 112 0.25 -14.29 10.76
C LEU A 112 -0.79 -15.42 10.85
N PRO A 113 -1.90 -15.32 10.10
CA PRO A 113 -2.86 -16.41 10.01
C PRO A 113 -2.22 -17.67 9.44
N GLY A 114 -2.79 -18.85 9.75
CA GLY A 114 -2.36 -20.09 9.12
C GLY A 114 -2.46 -20.01 7.60
N TYR A 115 -1.48 -20.54 6.87
CA TYR A 115 -1.49 -20.55 5.41
C TYR A 115 -0.99 -21.89 4.83
N HIS A 116 -1.39 -22.18 3.59
CA HIS A 116 -0.96 -23.36 2.85
C HIS A 116 -0.76 -23.04 1.37
N ALA A 117 0.40 -23.42 0.82
CA ALA A 117 0.63 -23.33 -0.62
C ALA A 117 -0.20 -24.40 -1.35
N ILE A 118 -0.79 -24.02 -2.49
CA ILE A 118 -1.63 -24.93 -3.28
C ILE A 118 -1.07 -24.97 -4.70
N GLY A 119 -0.55 -26.13 -5.11
CA GLY A 119 -0.04 -26.40 -6.45
C GLY A 119 -0.95 -27.31 -7.28
N THR A 120 -1.88 -27.99 -6.63
CA THR A 120 -2.82 -28.96 -7.23
C THR A 120 -4.23 -28.80 -6.64
N ALA A 121 -5.22 -29.44 -7.27
CA ALA A 121 -6.59 -29.44 -6.74
C ALA A 121 -6.70 -30.17 -5.39
N GLU A 122 -5.88 -31.20 -5.19
CA GLU A 122 -5.79 -32.01 -3.98
C GLU A 122 -5.26 -31.20 -2.80
N ASP A 123 -4.33 -30.26 -3.06
CA ASP A 123 -3.77 -29.39 -2.01
C ASP A 123 -4.84 -28.49 -1.37
N VAL A 124 -5.95 -28.19 -2.05
CA VAL A 124 -7.06 -27.41 -1.46
C VAL A 124 -7.76 -28.22 -0.36
N VAL A 125 -7.87 -29.54 -0.53
CA VAL A 125 -8.44 -30.43 0.49
C VAL A 125 -7.51 -30.48 1.70
N VAL A 126 -6.21 -30.65 1.45
CA VAL A 126 -5.19 -30.64 2.51
C VAL A 126 -5.19 -29.30 3.26
N ALA A 127 -5.34 -28.18 2.56
CA ALA A 127 -5.44 -26.86 3.17
C ALA A 127 -6.69 -26.76 4.06
N ALA A 128 -7.85 -27.24 3.61
CA ALA A 128 -9.07 -27.24 4.41
C ALA A 128 -8.93 -28.05 5.71
N ASP A 129 -8.27 -29.22 5.64
CA ASP A 129 -8.03 -30.06 6.81
C ASP A 129 -7.07 -29.41 7.82
N LYS A 130 -6.09 -28.63 7.34
CA LYS A 130 -5.09 -27.96 8.19
C LYS A 130 -5.55 -26.64 8.77
N LEU A 131 -6.23 -25.82 7.97
CA LEU A 131 -6.61 -24.44 8.31
C LEU A 131 -8.03 -24.35 8.89
N GLY A 132 -8.86 -25.37 8.64
CA GLY A 132 -10.28 -25.32 8.93
C GLY A 132 -11.06 -24.46 7.93
N LEU A 133 -12.37 -24.35 8.15
CA LEU A 133 -13.27 -23.49 7.41
C LEU A 133 -13.92 -22.46 8.36
N PRO A 134 -14.21 -21.23 7.91
CA PRO A 134 -13.91 -20.72 6.56
C PRO A 134 -12.41 -20.53 6.30
N MET A 135 -12.03 -20.57 5.03
CA MET A 135 -10.70 -20.17 4.56
C MET A 135 -10.85 -19.34 3.27
N VAL A 136 -9.82 -18.56 2.92
CA VAL A 136 -9.77 -17.82 1.67
C VAL A 136 -8.67 -18.39 0.78
N VAL A 137 -9.01 -18.73 -0.47
CA VAL A 137 -8.05 -19.19 -1.48
C VAL A 137 -7.76 -18.02 -2.42
N LYS A 138 -6.48 -17.64 -2.54
CA LYS A 138 -6.01 -16.47 -3.30
C LYS A 138 -5.01 -16.88 -4.37
N THR A 139 -5.02 -16.14 -5.48
CA THR A 139 -3.89 -16.11 -6.42
C THR A 139 -2.64 -15.59 -5.70
N ARG A 140 -1.48 -16.18 -5.98
CA ARG A 140 -0.22 -15.78 -5.35
C ARG A 140 0.25 -14.38 -5.78
N ARG A 141 -0.06 -13.98 -7.01
CA ARG A 141 0.40 -12.71 -7.61
C ARG A 141 -0.77 -12.01 -8.29
N LEU A 142 -0.64 -10.70 -8.53
CA LEU A 142 -1.58 -9.86 -9.29
C LEU A 142 -3.00 -9.75 -8.71
N GLY A 143 -3.24 -10.24 -7.49
CA GLY A 143 -4.50 -10.00 -6.76
C GLY A 143 -4.49 -8.61 -6.11
N TYR A 144 -5.55 -7.83 -6.33
CA TYR A 144 -5.74 -6.48 -5.76
C TYR A 144 -7.23 -6.22 -5.51
N ASP A 145 -7.55 -5.37 -4.53
CA ASP A 145 -8.93 -4.94 -4.19
C ASP A 145 -9.93 -6.13 -4.17
N GLY A 146 -9.54 -7.25 -3.54
CA GLY A 146 -10.36 -8.47 -3.43
C GLY A 146 -10.53 -9.32 -4.69
N LYS A 147 -9.82 -9.03 -5.79
CA LYS A 147 -9.81 -9.87 -7.00
C LYS A 147 -8.86 -11.05 -6.90
N GLY A 148 -9.20 -12.13 -7.61
CA GLY A 148 -8.37 -13.33 -7.65
C GLY A 148 -8.39 -14.11 -6.33
N GLN A 149 -9.51 -14.08 -5.61
CA GLN A 149 -9.72 -14.83 -4.38
C GLN A 149 -11.15 -15.37 -4.28
N ILE A 150 -11.32 -16.46 -3.53
CA ILE A 150 -12.62 -17.03 -3.19
C ILE A 150 -12.65 -17.44 -1.72
N VAL A 151 -13.75 -17.15 -1.03
CA VAL A 151 -13.98 -17.62 0.34
C VAL A 151 -14.66 -18.98 0.29
N VAL A 152 -14.01 -19.99 0.87
CA VAL A 152 -14.54 -21.33 1.02
C VAL A 152 -15.12 -21.46 2.42
N ARG A 153 -16.44 -21.47 2.51
CA ARG A 153 -17.17 -21.54 3.81
C ARG A 153 -17.56 -22.95 4.21
N GLU A 154 -17.69 -23.85 3.24
CA GLU A 154 -18.25 -25.19 3.44
C GLU A 154 -17.50 -26.21 2.58
N GLN A 155 -17.50 -27.48 3.03
CA GLN A 155 -16.74 -28.57 2.39
C GLN A 155 -17.09 -28.76 0.90
N ARG A 156 -18.35 -28.51 0.51
CA ARG A 156 -18.78 -28.60 -0.90
C ARG A 156 -18.04 -27.62 -1.82
N GLY A 157 -17.56 -26.48 -1.29
CA GLY A 157 -16.83 -25.46 -2.04
C GLY A 157 -15.33 -25.75 -2.22
N VAL A 158 -14.78 -26.69 -1.45
CA VAL A 158 -13.33 -27.00 -1.46
C VAL A 158 -12.87 -27.48 -2.83
N LYS A 159 -13.59 -28.43 -3.43
CA LYS A 159 -13.21 -29.01 -4.73
C LYS A 159 -13.38 -28.06 -5.91
N THR A 160 -14.24 -27.04 -5.78
CA THR A 160 -14.49 -26.07 -6.86
C THR A 160 -13.57 -24.85 -6.76
N ALA A 161 -13.02 -24.55 -5.58
CA ALA A 161 -12.16 -23.39 -5.34
C ALA A 161 -10.92 -23.37 -6.25
N TRP A 162 -10.25 -24.50 -6.48
CA TRP A 162 -9.09 -24.60 -7.37
C TRP A 162 -9.39 -24.07 -8.78
N LYS A 163 -10.49 -24.56 -9.38
CA LYS A 163 -10.91 -24.15 -10.72
C LYS A 163 -11.43 -22.72 -10.74
N ALA A 164 -12.14 -22.29 -9.70
CA ALA A 164 -12.70 -20.95 -9.59
C ALA A 164 -11.62 -19.85 -9.60
N VAL A 165 -10.41 -20.14 -9.10
CA VAL A 165 -9.29 -19.19 -9.04
C VAL A 165 -8.25 -19.46 -10.17
N GLY A 166 -8.63 -20.25 -11.17
CA GLY A 166 -7.89 -20.41 -12.42
C GLY A 166 -6.90 -21.57 -12.50
N GLY A 167 -6.79 -22.42 -11.48
CA GLY A 167 -5.98 -23.66 -11.53
C GLY A 167 -4.47 -23.44 -11.70
N GLN A 168 -3.94 -22.35 -11.14
CA GLN A 168 -2.52 -21.99 -11.15
C GLN A 168 -1.92 -22.12 -9.74
N ALA A 169 -0.69 -21.66 -9.50
CA ALA A 169 -0.15 -21.62 -8.15
C ALA A 169 -0.97 -20.66 -7.25
N LEU A 170 -1.59 -21.20 -6.20
CA LEU A 170 -2.46 -20.49 -5.26
C LEU A 170 -1.91 -20.58 -3.82
N ILE A 171 -2.55 -19.85 -2.92
CA ILE A 171 -2.36 -19.95 -1.48
C ILE A 171 -3.73 -19.98 -0.80
N ALA A 172 -3.89 -20.84 0.20
CA ALA A 172 -5.00 -20.78 1.13
C ALA A 172 -4.55 -20.09 2.41
N GLU A 173 -5.39 -19.23 2.95
CA GLU A 173 -5.18 -18.55 4.21
C GLU A 173 -6.39 -18.80 5.12
N GLN A 174 -6.12 -19.05 6.39
CA GLN A 174 -7.13 -19.21 7.42
C GLN A 174 -7.98 -17.94 7.50
N TRP A 175 -9.30 -18.10 7.62
CA TRP A 175 -10.16 -16.97 7.89
C TRP A 175 -9.91 -16.45 9.30
N VAL A 176 -9.62 -15.15 9.40
CA VAL A 176 -9.36 -14.48 10.67
C VAL A 176 -10.66 -13.85 11.17
N ASP A 177 -11.03 -14.19 12.41
CA ASP A 177 -12.06 -13.49 13.16
C ASP A 177 -11.38 -12.37 13.95
N PHE A 178 -11.39 -11.15 13.39
CA PHE A 178 -10.67 -9.98 13.88
C PHE A 178 -11.65 -8.87 14.33
N ASP A 179 -11.20 -8.04 15.26
CA ASP A 179 -11.97 -6.91 15.80
C ASP A 179 -11.85 -5.66 14.92
N MET A 180 -10.66 -5.43 14.35
CA MET A 180 -10.39 -4.31 13.44
C MET A 180 -9.20 -4.58 12.52
N GLU A 181 -9.12 -3.82 11.44
CA GLU A 181 -7.96 -3.75 10.54
C GLU A 181 -7.18 -2.47 10.84
N ILE A 182 -5.85 -2.58 10.93
CA ILE A 182 -4.97 -1.44 11.10
C ILE A 182 -3.83 -1.50 10.08
N SER A 183 -3.17 -0.38 9.86
CA SER A 183 -1.89 -0.35 9.14
C SER A 183 -0.84 0.40 9.94
N ALA A 184 0.35 -0.19 10.02
CA ALA A 184 1.57 0.51 10.41
C ALA A 184 2.29 1.01 9.16
N ILE A 185 2.71 2.28 9.17
CA ILE A 185 3.48 2.87 8.08
C ILE A 185 4.82 3.28 8.63
N GLY A 186 5.89 2.81 7.99
CA GLY A 186 7.27 3.12 8.36
C GLY A 186 8.04 3.68 7.18
N VAL A 187 9.07 4.45 7.49
CA VAL A 187 10.06 4.92 6.52
C VAL A 187 11.45 4.60 7.03
N ARG A 188 12.33 4.15 6.14
CA ARG A 188 13.75 3.96 6.39
C ARG A 188 14.58 4.68 5.32
N ASN A 189 15.63 5.41 5.69
CA ASN A 189 16.59 5.97 4.72
C ASN A 189 17.81 5.04 4.53
N ALA A 190 18.67 5.36 3.57
CA ALA A 190 19.90 4.58 3.31
C ALA A 190 20.89 4.57 4.49
N ALA A 191 20.84 5.55 5.39
CA ALA A 191 21.64 5.58 6.62
C ALA A 191 21.11 4.66 7.72
N GLY A 192 19.92 4.07 7.54
CA GLY A 192 19.27 3.19 8.50
C GLY A 192 18.40 3.89 9.55
N ASP A 193 18.20 5.21 9.43
CA ASP A 193 17.22 5.90 10.27
C ASP A 193 15.82 5.39 9.96
N ILE A 194 15.09 5.03 11.00
CA ILE A 194 13.71 4.59 10.90
C ILE A 194 12.79 5.59 11.61
N ARG A 195 11.64 5.87 11.00
CA ARG A 195 10.50 6.54 11.63
C ARG A 195 9.22 5.75 11.34
N THR A 196 8.30 5.73 12.30
CA THR A 196 6.97 5.16 12.14
C THR A 196 5.91 6.24 12.32
N TYR A 197 4.86 6.17 11.52
CA TYR A 197 3.66 6.97 11.69
C TYR A 197 2.77 6.33 12.77
N PRO A 198 1.94 7.13 13.46
CA PRO A 198 0.92 6.57 14.33
C PRO A 198 0.05 5.55 13.61
N LEU A 199 -0.38 4.52 14.34
CA LEU A 199 -1.27 3.50 13.82
C LEU A 199 -2.54 4.12 13.21
N THR A 200 -2.93 3.54 12.07
CA THR A 200 -4.13 3.92 11.34
C THR A 200 -5.12 2.78 11.40
N GLN A 201 -6.34 3.04 11.86
CA GLN A 201 -7.45 2.09 11.74
C GLN A 201 -8.09 2.22 10.37
N ASN A 202 -8.39 1.09 9.74
CA ASN A 202 -8.88 1.00 8.37
C ASN A 202 -10.23 0.29 8.34
N VAL A 203 -11.17 0.81 7.55
CA VAL A 203 -12.46 0.15 7.30
C VAL A 203 -12.58 -0.15 5.82
N HIS A 204 -12.76 -1.43 5.50
CA HIS A 204 -12.96 -1.92 4.14
C HIS A 204 -14.43 -2.25 3.89
N SER A 205 -14.87 -2.07 2.65
CA SER A 205 -16.15 -2.59 2.16
C SER A 205 -15.95 -3.16 0.77
N GLU A 206 -16.41 -4.40 0.57
CA GLU A 206 -16.21 -5.19 -0.66
C GLU A 206 -14.73 -5.37 -1.04
N GLY A 207 -13.84 -5.45 -0.03
CA GLY A 207 -12.40 -5.59 -0.24
C GLY A 207 -11.68 -4.31 -0.69
N ILE A 208 -12.35 -3.15 -0.62
CA ILE A 208 -11.78 -1.84 -0.94
C ILE A 208 -11.78 -0.96 0.31
N LEU A 209 -10.65 -0.31 0.60
CA LEU A 209 -10.51 0.64 1.70
C LEU A 209 -11.47 1.82 1.51
N ARG A 210 -12.36 2.04 2.48
CA ARG A 210 -13.32 3.14 2.50
C ARG A 210 -12.83 4.29 3.35
N THR A 211 -12.42 4.01 4.58
CA THR A 211 -11.95 5.03 5.50
C THR A 211 -10.68 4.62 6.22
N SER A 212 -9.87 5.62 6.58
CA SER A 212 -8.72 5.47 7.46
C SER A 212 -8.77 6.55 8.54
N THR A 213 -8.55 6.20 9.80
CA THR A 213 -8.50 7.15 10.91
C THR A 213 -7.21 6.99 11.70
N ALA A 214 -6.60 8.11 12.08
CA ALA A 214 -5.37 8.16 12.85
C ALA A 214 -5.37 9.38 13.79
N PRO A 215 -4.55 9.38 14.85
CA PRO A 215 -3.92 8.20 15.43
C PRO A 215 -4.94 7.25 16.06
N LEU A 216 -4.65 5.95 16.06
CA LEU A 216 -5.26 4.96 16.96
C LEU A 216 -4.57 5.04 18.32
N ASP A 217 -5.32 5.33 19.38
CA ASP A 217 -4.78 5.50 20.74
C ASP A 217 -4.63 4.16 21.47
N ASP A 218 -3.68 3.35 21.02
CA ASP A 218 -3.32 2.09 21.66
C ASP A 218 -1.79 1.90 21.68
N ALA A 219 -1.18 2.22 22.83
CA ALA A 219 0.27 2.16 23.01
C ALA A 219 0.84 0.72 22.96
N VAL A 220 0.02 -0.30 23.24
CA VAL A 220 0.46 -1.71 23.21
C VAL A 220 0.53 -2.18 21.77
N LEU A 221 -0.52 -1.93 20.98
CA LEU A 221 -0.54 -2.25 19.56
C LEU A 221 0.53 -1.44 18.81
N GLU A 222 0.67 -0.14 19.10
CA GLU A 222 1.67 0.74 18.48
C GLU A 222 3.09 0.19 18.68
N ARG A 223 3.42 -0.25 19.90
CA ARG A 223 4.74 -0.84 20.21
C ARG A 223 4.97 -2.13 19.44
N LYS A 224 3.98 -3.02 19.39
CA LYS A 224 4.09 -4.31 18.67
C LYS A 224 4.26 -4.07 17.17
N ALA A 225 3.40 -3.24 16.58
CA ALA A 225 3.41 -2.94 15.16
C ALA A 225 4.70 -2.21 14.73
N SER A 226 5.18 -1.25 15.53
CA SER A 226 6.46 -0.59 15.30
C SER A 226 7.65 -1.56 15.36
N GLY A 227 7.59 -2.56 16.25
CA GLY A 227 8.57 -3.65 16.31
C GLY A 227 8.59 -4.49 15.02
N PHE A 228 7.41 -4.89 14.53
CA PHE A 228 7.30 -5.63 13.27
C PHE A 228 7.79 -4.82 12.06
N MET A 229 7.41 -3.54 11.99
CA MET A 229 7.84 -2.61 10.97
C MET A 229 9.37 -2.47 10.95
N ARG A 230 9.99 -2.28 12.13
CA ARG A 230 11.45 -2.22 12.24
C ARG A 230 12.13 -3.50 11.74
N SER A 231 11.65 -4.67 12.18
CA SER A 231 12.21 -5.96 11.75
C SER A 231 12.13 -6.15 10.22
N LEU A 232 11.02 -5.75 9.59
CA LEU A 232 10.88 -5.80 8.13
C LEU A 232 11.84 -4.85 7.42
N LEU A 233 11.88 -3.59 7.85
CA LEU A 233 12.73 -2.55 7.24
C LEU A 233 14.22 -2.89 7.36
N GLU A 234 14.64 -3.43 8.52
CA GLU A 234 16.02 -3.84 8.74
C GLU A 234 16.38 -5.10 7.94
N HIS A 235 15.52 -6.13 7.92
CA HIS A 235 15.78 -7.37 7.18
C HIS A 235 15.88 -7.16 5.67
N LEU A 236 15.02 -6.33 5.11
CA LEU A 236 15.00 -6.03 3.67
C LEU A 236 16.04 -4.97 3.26
N GLU A 237 16.84 -4.48 4.20
CA GLU A 237 17.73 -3.31 4.03
C GLU A 237 16.99 -2.15 3.35
N TYR A 238 15.74 -1.96 3.76
CA TYR A 238 14.74 -1.20 3.01
C TYR A 238 15.07 0.30 2.96
N VAL A 239 14.77 0.96 1.84
CA VAL A 239 14.86 2.42 1.70
C VAL A 239 13.58 2.93 1.06
N GLY A 240 12.95 3.92 1.69
CA GLY A 240 11.64 4.43 1.34
C GLY A 240 10.57 4.10 2.38
N VAL A 241 9.32 4.25 1.99
CA VAL A 241 8.13 3.98 2.80
C VAL A 241 7.62 2.56 2.56
N LEU A 242 7.28 1.85 3.64
CA LEU A 242 6.60 0.55 3.65
C LEU A 242 5.33 0.64 4.49
N ALA A 243 4.26 0.03 4.02
CA ALA A 243 3.03 -0.17 4.80
C ALA A 243 2.87 -1.65 5.14
N LEU A 244 2.54 -1.94 6.40
CA LEU A 244 2.22 -3.26 6.91
C LEU A 244 0.76 -3.26 7.37
N GLU A 245 -0.08 -4.07 6.72
CA GLU A 245 -1.47 -4.27 7.10
C GLU A 245 -1.57 -5.40 8.13
N LEU A 246 -2.38 -5.17 9.16
CA LEU A 246 -2.51 -6.05 10.32
C LEU A 246 -3.98 -6.22 10.67
N PHE A 247 -4.36 -7.45 11.01
CA PHE A 247 -5.59 -7.74 11.73
C PHE A 247 -5.33 -7.63 13.23
N VAL A 248 -6.26 -7.00 13.95
CA VAL A 248 -6.27 -6.97 15.41
C VAL A 248 -7.27 -8.00 15.92
N ARG A 249 -6.84 -8.86 16.84
CA ARG A 249 -7.71 -9.84 17.51
C ARG A 249 -7.40 -9.85 19.00
N GLY A 250 -8.22 -9.17 19.80
CA GLY A 250 -7.90 -8.79 21.16
C GLY A 250 -6.59 -8.00 21.19
N ASP A 251 -5.61 -8.50 21.94
CA ASP A 251 -4.28 -7.88 22.02
C ASP A 251 -3.31 -8.41 20.93
N GLU A 252 -3.72 -9.33 20.06
CA GLU A 252 -2.88 -9.90 19.02
C GLU A 252 -2.89 -9.06 17.73
N LEU A 253 -1.74 -9.03 17.06
CA LEU A 253 -1.57 -8.44 15.74
C LEU A 253 -1.12 -9.53 14.77
N LEU A 254 -1.90 -9.75 13.72
CA LEU A 254 -1.62 -10.75 12.68
C LEU A 254 -1.37 -10.04 11.35
N ALA A 255 -0.23 -10.29 10.71
CA ALA A 255 0.09 -9.71 9.41
C ALA A 255 -0.86 -10.21 8.31
N ASN A 256 -1.50 -9.26 7.64
CA ASN A 256 -2.28 -9.50 6.43
C ASN A 256 -1.34 -9.50 5.23
N GLU A 257 -0.78 -8.34 4.87
CA GLU A 257 0.15 -8.14 3.76
C GLU A 257 1.02 -6.90 3.99
N PHE A 258 2.07 -6.71 3.20
CA PHE A 258 2.84 -5.46 3.17
C PHE A 258 2.94 -4.89 1.75
N ALA A 259 2.93 -3.56 1.67
CA ALA A 259 3.12 -2.83 0.42
C ALA A 259 4.48 -2.12 0.46
N PRO A 260 5.40 -2.42 -0.47
CA PRO A 260 6.72 -1.80 -0.51
C PRO A 260 6.64 -0.44 -1.22
N ARG A 261 5.76 0.44 -0.75
CA ARG A 261 5.52 1.78 -1.31
C ARG A 261 4.70 2.61 -0.31
N VAL A 262 4.51 3.88 -0.66
CA VAL A 262 3.43 4.70 -0.09
C VAL A 262 2.07 4.01 -0.27
N HIS A 263 1.18 4.19 0.70
CA HIS A 263 -0.03 3.39 0.83
C HIS A 263 -1.29 4.24 0.98
N ASN A 264 -2.43 3.70 0.53
CA ASN A 264 -3.74 4.36 0.58
C ASN A 264 -4.11 4.75 2.02
N SER A 265 -3.89 3.83 2.96
CA SER A 265 -4.16 4.08 4.39
C SER A 265 -3.29 5.19 5.00
N GLY A 266 -2.22 5.63 4.33
CA GLY A 266 -1.39 6.75 4.78
C GLY A 266 -1.75 8.09 4.16
N HIS A 267 -2.79 8.19 3.33
CA HIS A 267 -3.11 9.46 2.64
C HIS A 267 -3.47 10.59 3.61
N TRP A 268 -4.03 10.26 4.77
CA TRP A 268 -4.27 11.22 5.86
C TRP A 268 -3.01 11.97 6.29
N THR A 269 -1.81 11.41 6.07
CA THR A 269 -0.54 12.03 6.47
C THR A 269 -0.21 13.30 5.69
N ILE A 270 -0.88 13.57 4.56
CA ILE A 270 -0.68 14.81 3.78
C ILE A 270 -1.06 16.03 4.62
N GLU A 271 -2.23 16.01 5.26
CA GLU A 271 -2.66 17.08 6.16
C GLU A 271 -2.42 16.78 7.64
N GLY A 272 -2.43 15.51 8.02
CA GLY A 272 -2.49 15.10 9.42
C GLY A 272 -1.14 14.85 10.09
N SER A 273 -0.02 14.88 9.35
CA SER A 273 1.31 14.65 9.90
C SER A 273 2.26 15.80 9.59
N ALA A 274 3.29 15.98 10.42
CA ALA A 274 4.32 17.00 10.20
C ALA A 274 5.12 16.78 8.90
N THR A 275 5.19 15.54 8.41
CA THR A 275 5.78 15.19 7.11
C THR A 275 4.99 14.03 6.52
N SER A 276 4.42 14.23 5.34
CA SER A 276 3.61 13.20 4.68
C SER A 276 4.44 11.96 4.32
N GLN A 277 3.79 10.81 4.17
CA GLN A 277 4.48 9.60 3.69
C GLN A 277 5.15 9.81 2.33
N PHE A 278 4.60 10.69 1.49
CA PHE A 278 5.12 10.97 0.15
C PHE A 278 6.42 11.76 0.23
N GLU A 279 6.43 12.82 1.05
CA GLU A 279 7.63 13.60 1.30
C GLU A 279 8.72 12.73 1.97
N ASN A 280 8.37 11.95 2.99
CA ASN A 280 9.33 11.07 3.66
C ASN A 280 9.86 9.96 2.74
N HIS A 281 9.03 9.42 1.84
CA HIS A 281 9.51 8.49 0.81
C HIS A 281 10.58 9.14 -0.07
N LEU A 282 10.31 10.35 -0.58
CA LEU A 282 11.29 11.09 -1.38
C LEU A 282 12.56 11.40 -0.61
N ARG A 283 12.45 11.89 0.64
CA ARG A 283 13.60 12.16 1.49
C ARG A 283 14.45 10.91 1.70
N ALA A 284 13.82 9.77 1.96
CA ALA A 284 14.50 8.50 2.14
C ALA A 284 15.29 8.05 0.89
N VAL A 285 14.65 8.06 -0.28
CA VAL A 285 15.28 7.58 -1.53
C VAL A 285 16.30 8.56 -2.11
N THR A 286 16.22 9.85 -1.75
CA THR A 286 17.16 10.89 -2.18
C THR A 286 18.27 11.18 -1.17
N GLY A 287 18.31 10.48 -0.03
CA GLY A 287 19.33 10.64 1.00
C GLY A 287 19.19 11.89 1.87
N LEU A 288 18.04 12.56 1.84
CA LEU A 288 17.74 13.66 2.75
C LEU A 288 17.39 13.15 4.16
N PRO A 289 17.61 13.96 5.22
CA PRO A 289 17.16 13.60 6.56
C PRO A 289 15.65 13.39 6.61
N LEU A 290 15.20 12.32 7.28
CA LEU A 290 13.78 12.03 7.44
C LEU A 290 13.07 13.14 8.23
N GLY A 291 11.88 13.53 7.76
CA GLY A 291 11.00 14.44 8.46
C GLY A 291 10.30 13.80 9.65
N SER A 292 9.69 14.62 10.50
CA SER A 292 8.95 14.14 11.67
C SER A 292 7.64 13.46 11.25
N THR A 293 7.36 12.29 11.79
CA THR A 293 6.10 11.57 11.56
C THR A 293 5.02 11.93 12.59
N ARG A 294 5.27 12.94 13.43
CA ARG A 294 4.36 13.36 14.50
C ARG A 294 3.00 13.78 13.92
N SER A 295 1.91 13.28 14.49
CA SER A 295 0.56 13.73 14.15
C SER A 295 0.36 15.20 14.52
N LEU A 296 -0.34 15.95 13.67
CA LEU A 296 -0.72 17.35 13.91
C LEU A 296 -2.12 17.48 14.54
N GLY A 297 -2.86 16.37 14.61
CA GLY A 297 -4.18 16.26 15.23
C GLY A 297 -4.73 14.86 15.05
N HIS A 298 -6.06 14.73 15.04
CA HIS A 298 -6.76 13.52 14.64
C HIS A 298 -7.20 13.65 13.19
N ALA A 299 -6.66 12.79 12.34
CA ALA A 299 -6.90 12.83 10.92
C ALA A 299 -7.80 11.66 10.47
N GLY A 300 -8.65 11.93 9.49
CA GLY A 300 -9.50 10.95 8.84
C GLY A 300 -9.36 11.07 7.33
N MET A 301 -9.44 9.96 6.62
CA MET A 301 -9.44 9.92 5.17
C MET A 301 -10.63 9.09 4.69
N VAL A 302 -11.35 9.59 3.68
CA VAL A 302 -12.47 8.92 3.02
C VAL A 302 -12.16 8.77 1.54
N ASN A 303 -12.16 7.55 1.02
CA ASN A 303 -11.91 7.28 -0.39
C ASN A 303 -13.14 7.62 -1.25
N LEU A 304 -12.90 8.23 -2.40
CA LEU A 304 -13.90 8.51 -3.42
C LEU A 304 -13.78 7.47 -4.54
N ILE A 305 -14.74 6.54 -4.58
CA ILE A 305 -14.68 5.34 -5.43
C ILE A 305 -15.82 5.38 -6.44
N GLY A 306 -15.52 5.18 -7.72
CA GLY A 306 -16.52 5.15 -8.78
C GLY A 306 -16.90 6.54 -9.28
N GLU A 307 -17.17 7.47 -8.37
CA GLU A 307 -17.54 8.85 -8.64
C GLU A 307 -17.01 9.83 -7.56
N ILE A 308 -17.08 11.13 -7.86
CA ILE A 308 -16.86 12.23 -6.91
C ILE A 308 -18.16 13.03 -6.87
N PRO A 309 -19.00 12.88 -5.82
CA PRO A 309 -20.25 13.64 -5.72
C PRO A 309 -20.00 15.15 -5.73
N SER A 310 -20.86 15.92 -6.39
CA SER A 310 -20.72 17.38 -6.46
C SER A 310 -20.73 18.03 -5.08
N ALA A 311 -21.56 17.52 -4.17
CA ALA A 311 -21.65 17.97 -2.78
C ALA A 311 -20.33 17.88 -2.02
N VAL A 312 -19.44 16.92 -2.35
CA VAL A 312 -18.10 16.83 -1.74
C VAL A 312 -17.26 18.07 -2.08
N ARG A 313 -17.43 18.64 -3.28
CA ARG A 313 -16.70 19.84 -3.72
C ARG A 313 -17.16 21.12 -3.03
N GLU A 314 -18.33 21.09 -2.39
CA GLU A 314 -18.92 22.21 -1.66
C GLU A 314 -18.60 22.17 -0.17
N LEU A 315 -18.02 21.07 0.32
CA LEU A 315 -17.64 20.92 1.72
C LEU A 315 -16.54 21.90 2.13
N THR A 316 -16.69 22.47 3.31
CA THR A 316 -15.68 23.34 3.94
C THR A 316 -15.05 22.63 5.14
N GLY A 317 -13.80 22.99 5.47
CA GLY A 317 -13.07 22.34 6.58
C GLY A 317 -12.59 20.92 6.28
N VAL A 318 -12.54 20.55 5.01
CA VAL A 318 -12.00 19.28 4.50
C VAL A 318 -11.03 19.56 3.35
N HIS A 319 -10.19 18.57 3.01
CA HIS A 319 -9.22 18.65 1.93
C HIS A 319 -9.57 17.61 0.87
N LEU A 320 -10.04 18.07 -0.30
CA LEU A 320 -10.33 17.20 -1.43
C LEU A 320 -9.06 17.00 -2.27
N HIS A 321 -8.69 15.74 -2.45
CA HIS A 321 -7.64 15.28 -3.36
C HIS A 321 -8.28 14.57 -4.55
N ASP A 322 -8.50 15.31 -5.63
CA ASP A 322 -9.02 14.78 -6.90
C ASP A 322 -7.85 14.33 -7.79
N TYR A 323 -7.81 13.04 -8.15
CA TYR A 323 -6.72 12.47 -8.95
C TYR A 323 -6.85 12.75 -10.46
N GLY A 324 -7.89 13.48 -10.90
CA GLY A 324 -8.11 13.80 -12.31
C GLY A 324 -8.44 12.58 -13.17
N LYS A 325 -8.98 11.53 -12.57
CA LYS A 325 -9.29 10.25 -13.25
C LYS A 325 -10.71 10.23 -13.78
N THR A 326 -10.89 9.66 -14.97
CA THR A 326 -12.24 9.38 -15.49
C THR A 326 -12.99 8.39 -14.58
N PRO A 327 -14.25 8.70 -14.21
CA PRO A 327 -15.12 7.82 -13.43
C PRO A 327 -15.31 6.45 -14.07
N ARG A 328 -15.28 5.39 -13.24
CA ARG A 328 -15.68 4.02 -13.60
C ARG A 328 -15.89 3.20 -12.31
N PRO A 329 -16.79 2.20 -12.31
CA PRO A 329 -17.06 1.38 -11.12
C PRO A 329 -15.78 0.82 -10.46
N GLY A 330 -15.68 0.96 -9.14
CA GLY A 330 -14.56 0.47 -8.34
C GLY A 330 -13.23 1.23 -8.49
N ARG A 331 -13.15 2.29 -9.31
CA ARG A 331 -11.91 3.08 -9.44
C ARG A 331 -11.81 4.14 -8.35
N LYS A 332 -10.69 4.18 -7.64
CA LYS A 332 -10.31 5.28 -6.73
C LYS A 332 -10.06 6.55 -7.56
N LEU A 333 -10.96 7.53 -7.44
CA LEU A 333 -10.92 8.81 -8.16
C LEU A 333 -10.31 9.94 -7.34
N GLY A 334 -10.36 9.83 -6.02
CA GLY A 334 -9.81 10.80 -5.11
C GLY A 334 -9.92 10.33 -3.66
N HIS A 335 -9.57 11.21 -2.74
CA HIS A 335 -9.91 11.07 -1.34
C HIS A 335 -10.23 12.43 -0.72
N VAL A 336 -10.92 12.41 0.42
CA VAL A 336 -11.11 13.57 1.27
C VAL A 336 -10.37 13.32 2.58
N SER A 337 -9.52 14.27 2.96
CA SER A 337 -8.85 14.29 4.26
C SER A 337 -9.53 15.29 5.20
N VAL A 338 -9.64 14.95 6.47
CA VAL A 338 -10.11 15.84 7.55
C VAL A 338 -9.10 15.82 8.69
N VAL A 339 -8.89 16.96 9.35
CA VAL A 339 -8.06 17.05 10.56
C VAL A 339 -8.86 17.78 11.64
N ALA A 340 -8.88 17.22 12.85
CA ALA A 340 -9.58 17.77 14.00
C ALA A 340 -8.74 17.70 15.27
N GLU A 341 -9.15 18.45 16.28
CA GLU A 341 -8.47 18.56 17.57
C GLU A 341 -8.68 17.33 18.46
N THR A 342 -9.76 16.58 18.23
CA THR A 342 -10.11 15.37 18.99
C THR A 342 -10.56 14.23 18.08
N ALA A 343 -10.42 12.99 18.57
CA ALA A 343 -10.91 11.79 17.90
C ALA A 343 -12.40 11.90 17.53
N GLY A 344 -13.26 12.27 18.49
CA GLY A 344 -14.71 12.39 18.26
C GLY A 344 -15.07 13.42 17.18
N ARG A 345 -14.38 14.57 17.13
CA ARG A 345 -14.62 15.57 16.06
C ARG A 345 -14.15 15.09 14.70
N ARG A 346 -13.06 14.33 14.63
CA ARG A 346 -12.63 13.66 13.40
C ARG A 346 -13.71 12.68 12.96
N ASP A 347 -14.22 11.85 13.86
CA ASP A 347 -15.22 10.82 13.54
C ASP A 347 -16.51 11.44 13.00
N GLU A 348 -17.03 12.49 13.65
CA GLU A 348 -18.18 13.28 13.15
C GLU A 348 -17.95 13.78 11.71
N ARG A 349 -16.75 14.29 11.39
CA ARG A 349 -16.42 14.78 10.05
C ARG A 349 -16.28 13.65 9.04
N VAL A 350 -15.65 12.53 9.41
CA VAL A 350 -15.51 11.34 8.56
C VAL A 350 -16.90 10.76 8.24
N GLU A 351 -17.78 10.65 9.23
CA GLU A 351 -19.17 10.22 9.05
C GLU A 351 -19.94 11.18 8.13
N GLY A 352 -19.82 12.49 8.35
CA GLY A 352 -20.46 13.50 7.50
C GLY A 352 -20.03 13.43 6.04
N VAL A 353 -18.74 13.23 5.76
CA VAL A 353 -18.23 13.01 4.40
C VAL A 353 -18.73 11.66 3.86
N SER A 354 -18.67 10.59 4.67
CA SER A 354 -19.07 9.25 4.24
C SER A 354 -20.56 9.17 3.89
N ALA A 355 -21.42 9.92 4.57
CA ALA A 355 -22.85 10.01 4.28
C ALA A 355 -23.17 10.69 2.94
N ILE A 356 -22.22 11.42 2.35
CA ILE A 356 -22.35 12.04 1.02
C ILE A 356 -21.82 11.11 -0.08
N VAL A 357 -20.84 10.27 0.26
CA VAL A 357 -20.13 9.39 -0.69
C VAL A 357 -20.82 8.03 -0.87
N ASN A 358 -21.49 7.54 0.18
CA ASN A 358 -22.30 6.32 0.14
C ASN A 358 -23.74 6.64 -0.25
#